data_AF-A0A7W0PNR9-F1
#
_entry.id   AF-A0A7W0PNR9-F1
#
_cell.length_a   1.000
_cell.length_b   1.000
_cell.length_c   1.000
_cell.angle_alpha   90.00
_cell.angle_beta   90.00
_cell.angle_gamma   90.00
#
_symmetry.space_group_name_H-M   'P 1'
#
loop_
_entity.id
_entity.type
_entity.pdbx_description
1 polymer ?
#
loop_
_entity_poly.entity_id
_entity_poly.type
_entity_poly.pdbx_seq_one_letter_code
_entity_poly.pdbx_strand_id
1 'polypeptide(L)'
;MLGKAVSTGFPFVLFESPLRAATTLRDVELVAPDRVGLVARELTKVHEEFRRGSVVDLAIALEDRPPRGEVVLIIGASPADNGAGRSGDAEDIARSILAQGVKPSRAARELGSITGMNAADAYALIQQLSTESGPAKAS
;
A
#
# COMPACT_ATOMS: atom_id res chain seq x y z
N MET A 1 12.17 1.73 -7.51
CA MET A 1 10.71 1.66 -7.76
C MET A 1 9.99 0.92 -6.64
N LEU A 2 10.51 -0.21 -6.15
CA LEU A 2 9.95 -0.96 -5.01
C LEU A 2 9.66 -0.09 -3.78
N GLY A 3 10.61 0.75 -3.35
CA GLY A 3 10.44 1.59 -2.15
C GLY A 3 9.21 2.50 -2.20
N LYS A 4 8.87 3.07 -3.37
CA LYS A 4 7.66 3.88 -3.54
C LYS A 4 6.39 3.04 -3.49
N ALA A 5 6.40 1.84 -4.06
CA ALA A 5 5.24 0.94 -4.06
C ALA A 5 4.98 0.38 -2.65
N VAL A 6 6.05 0.06 -1.92
CA VAL A 6 5.96 -0.43 -0.54
C VAL A 6 5.47 0.67 0.40
N SER A 7 5.96 1.90 0.24
CA SER A 7 5.58 3.02 1.10
C SER A 7 4.10 3.41 1.01
N THR A 8 3.37 3.00 -0.03
CA THR A 8 1.93 3.30 -0.14
C THR A 8 1.08 2.46 0.81
N GLY A 9 1.62 1.37 1.37
CA GLY A 9 0.84 0.44 2.21
C GLY A 9 -0.12 -0.47 1.44
N PHE A 10 -0.51 -0.09 0.22
CA PHE A 10 -1.43 -0.83 -0.63
C PHE A 10 -0.79 -2.08 -1.26
N PRO A 11 -1.62 -3.04 -1.72
CA PRO A 11 -1.13 -4.11 -2.56
C PRO A 11 -0.67 -3.57 -3.91
N PHE A 12 0.31 -4.23 -4.52
CA PHE A 12 0.83 -3.85 -5.82
C PHE A 12 1.14 -5.07 -6.68
N VAL A 13 1.17 -4.85 -7.99
CA VAL A 13 1.42 -5.89 -9.00
C VAL A 13 2.70 -5.56 -9.76
N LEU A 14 3.56 -6.55 -9.93
CA LEU A 14 4.77 -6.47 -10.74
C LEU A 14 4.69 -7.51 -11.86
N PHE A 15 4.95 -7.08 -13.08
CA PHE A 15 5.23 -7.99 -14.19
C PHE A 15 6.73 -8.19 -14.26
N GLU A 16 7.16 -9.45 -14.25
CA GLU A 16 8.57 -9.77 -14.24
C GLU A 16 8.99 -10.86 -15.21
N SER A 17 10.23 -10.73 -15.65
CA SER A 17 10.95 -11.80 -16.32
C SER A 17 11.19 -12.96 -15.35
N PRO A 18 11.17 -14.21 -15.84
CA PRO A 18 11.30 -15.39 -15.00
C PRO A 18 12.65 -15.46 -14.27
N LEU A 19 13.70 -14.93 -14.91
CA LEU A 19 15.06 -14.90 -14.36
C LEU A 19 15.22 -13.92 -13.21
N ARG A 20 14.38 -12.88 -13.14
CA ARG A 20 14.47 -11.85 -12.10
C ARG A 20 13.42 -11.99 -11.02
N ALA A 21 12.35 -12.75 -11.24
CA ALA A 21 11.23 -12.85 -10.30
C ALA A 21 11.65 -13.27 -8.87
N ALA A 22 12.57 -14.24 -8.75
CA ALA A 22 13.12 -14.65 -7.45
C ALA A 22 13.89 -13.50 -6.78
N THR A 23 14.82 -12.86 -7.50
CA THR A 23 15.59 -11.71 -7.00
C THR A 23 14.67 -10.55 -6.61
N THR A 24 13.65 -10.26 -7.41
CA THR A 24 12.66 -9.23 -7.10
C THR A 24 11.89 -9.55 -5.81
N LEU A 25 11.54 -10.83 -5.55
CA LEU A 25 10.96 -11.22 -4.27
C LEU A 25 11.95 -11.08 -3.10
N ARG A 26 13.25 -11.36 -3.30
CA ARG A 26 14.28 -11.06 -2.29
C ARG A 26 14.40 -9.56 -2.00
N ASP A 27 14.31 -8.72 -3.03
CA ASP A 27 14.29 -7.27 -2.83
C ASP A 27 13.05 -6.84 -2.04
N VAL A 28 11.88 -7.45 -2.29
CA VAL A 28 10.66 -7.22 -1.49
C VAL A 28 10.85 -7.68 -0.04
N GLU A 29 11.42 -8.85 0.18
CA GLU A 29 11.73 -9.39 1.52
C GLU A 29 12.58 -8.39 2.34
N LEU A 30 13.58 -7.77 1.71
CA LEU A 30 14.46 -6.82 2.40
C LEU A 30 13.73 -5.55 2.88
N VAL A 31 12.68 -5.11 2.16
CA VAL A 31 11.99 -3.84 2.46
C VAL A 31 10.59 -4.00 3.04
N ALA A 32 10.00 -5.19 2.94
CA ALA A 32 8.65 -5.53 3.37
C ALA A 32 8.52 -7.03 3.73
N PRO A 33 9.29 -7.52 4.71
CA PRO A 33 9.43 -8.95 5.03
C PRO A 33 8.15 -9.62 5.54
N ASP A 34 7.23 -8.83 6.08
CA ASP A 34 5.99 -9.26 6.71
C ASP A 34 4.82 -9.41 5.72
N ARG A 35 5.04 -9.04 4.45
CA ARG A 35 4.01 -9.13 3.42
C ARG A 35 3.86 -10.56 2.90
N VAL A 36 2.61 -10.92 2.66
CA VAL A 36 2.25 -12.11 1.88
C VAL A 36 2.13 -11.75 0.41
N GLY A 37 2.42 -12.69 -0.47
CA GLY A 37 2.33 -12.49 -1.91
C GLY A 37 1.62 -13.62 -2.64
N LEU A 38 1.48 -13.43 -3.93
CA LEU A 38 1.06 -14.45 -4.89
C LEU A 38 1.96 -14.36 -6.13
N VAL A 39 2.41 -15.52 -6.61
CA VAL A 39 3.07 -15.70 -7.89
C VAL A 39 2.08 -16.35 -8.84
N ALA A 40 1.88 -15.77 -10.01
CA ALA A 40 1.18 -16.40 -11.13
C ALA A 40 2.15 -16.60 -12.30
N ARG A 41 2.15 -17.80 -12.89
CA ARG A 41 3.01 -18.15 -14.04
C ARG A 41 2.25 -18.98 -15.07
N GLU A 42 2.82 -19.03 -16.27
CA GLU A 42 2.34 -19.85 -17.39
C GLU A 42 0.90 -19.51 -17.85
N LEU A 43 0.48 -18.25 -17.72
CA LEU A 43 -0.88 -17.74 -18.02
C LEU A 43 -1.37 -17.97 -19.47
N THR A 44 -0.49 -18.37 -20.39
CA THR A 44 -0.83 -18.65 -21.80
C THR A 44 -0.86 -20.15 -22.14
N LYS A 45 -0.55 -21.03 -21.18
CA LYS A 45 -0.65 -22.49 -21.33
C LYS A 45 -1.84 -23.00 -20.52
N VAL A 46 -2.36 -24.17 -20.90
CA VAL A 46 -3.49 -24.87 -20.22
C VAL A 46 -3.22 -25.16 -18.72
N HIS A 47 -2.01 -24.88 -18.22
CA HIS A 47 -1.57 -25.12 -16.85
C HIS A 47 -1.12 -23.81 -16.19
N GLU A 48 -2.08 -22.96 -15.86
CA GLU A 48 -1.82 -21.80 -14.99
C GLU A 48 -1.45 -22.29 -13.59
N GLU A 49 -0.39 -21.72 -13.00
CA GLU A 49 0.01 -22.02 -11.63
C GLU A 49 -0.02 -20.73 -10.80
N PHE A 50 -0.80 -20.79 -9.71
CA PHE A 50 -0.89 -19.73 -8.71
C PHE A 50 -0.33 -20.25 -7.39
N ARG A 51 0.66 -19.55 -6.84
CA ARG A 51 1.24 -19.88 -5.54
C ARG A 51 1.14 -18.69 -4.61
N ARG A 52 0.47 -18.87 -3.47
CA ARG A 52 0.35 -17.85 -2.42
C ARG A 52 1.20 -18.26 -1.22
N GLY A 53 1.83 -17.31 -0.56
CA GLY A 53 2.69 -17.58 0.60
C GLY A 53 3.36 -16.32 1.13
N SER A 54 4.29 -16.49 2.07
CA SER A 54 5.21 -15.41 2.43
C SER A 54 6.09 -15.07 1.23
N VAL A 55 6.58 -13.82 1.15
CA VAL A 55 7.52 -13.42 0.10
C VAL A 55 8.77 -14.31 0.09
N VAL A 56 9.21 -14.75 1.26
CA VAL A 56 10.36 -15.67 1.44
C VAL A 56 10.09 -17.03 0.80
N ASP A 57 8.96 -17.66 1.14
CA ASP A 57 8.61 -19.00 0.62
C ASP A 57 8.43 -18.97 -0.89
N LEU A 58 7.90 -17.86 -1.42
CA LEU A 58 7.72 -17.65 -2.85
C LEU A 58 9.05 -17.46 -3.58
N ALA A 59 10.01 -16.74 -2.98
CA ALA A 59 11.35 -16.60 -3.54
C ALA A 59 12.05 -17.96 -3.63
N ILE A 60 12.04 -18.74 -2.55
CA ILE A 60 12.60 -20.09 -2.50
C ILE A 60 11.94 -20.99 -3.56
N ALA A 61 10.61 -20.93 -3.67
CA ALA A 61 9.87 -21.70 -4.67
C ALA A 61 10.26 -21.37 -6.11
N LEU A 62 10.56 -20.11 -6.42
CA LEU A 62 11.01 -19.70 -7.75
C LEU A 62 12.47 -20.04 -8.03
N GLU A 63 13.33 -20.04 -7.01
CA GLU A 63 14.73 -20.49 -7.10
C GLU A 63 14.80 -22.00 -7.38
N ASP A 64 14.00 -22.80 -6.66
CA ASP A 64 13.94 -24.26 -6.83
C ASP A 64 13.37 -24.68 -8.18
N ARG A 65 12.31 -24.01 -8.63
CA ARG A 65 11.68 -24.29 -9.93
C ARG A 65 11.46 -23.01 -10.74
N PRO A 66 12.49 -22.54 -11.47
CA PRO A 66 12.40 -21.35 -12.30
C PRO A 66 11.25 -21.44 -13.32
N PRO A 67 10.38 -20.42 -13.40
CA PRO A 67 9.25 -20.40 -14.31
C PRO A 67 9.70 -20.21 -15.75
N ARG A 68 8.85 -20.57 -16.71
CA ARG A 68 9.04 -20.25 -18.12
C ARG A 68 8.02 -19.19 -18.55
N GLY A 69 8.48 -18.20 -19.32
CA GLY A 69 7.61 -17.12 -19.79
C GLY A 69 7.41 -16.03 -18.73
N GLU A 70 6.31 -15.27 -18.86
CA GLU A 70 6.01 -14.13 -17.99
C GLU A 70 5.58 -14.58 -16.59
N VAL A 71 5.99 -13.81 -15.59
CA VAL A 71 5.61 -14.01 -14.18
C VAL A 71 4.91 -12.76 -13.69
N VAL A 72 3.76 -12.96 -13.03
CA VAL A 72 3.06 -11.88 -12.33
C VAL A 72 3.24 -12.09 -10.84
N LEU A 73 3.79 -11.08 -10.16
CA LEU A 73 3.93 -11.03 -8.72
C LEU A 73 2.89 -10.07 -8.16
N ILE A 74 2.05 -10.54 -7.25
CA ILE A 74 1.12 -9.72 -6.49
C ILE A 74 1.62 -9.68 -5.06
N ILE A 75 1.99 -8.50 -4.58
CA ILE A 75 2.41 -8.30 -3.19
C ILE A 75 1.26 -7.69 -2.42
N GLY A 76 0.92 -8.30 -1.28
CA GLY A 76 -0.17 -7.85 -0.43
C GLY A 76 0.04 -6.46 0.17
N ALA A 77 -1.01 -5.94 0.78
CA ALA A 77 -0.92 -4.72 1.59
C ALA A 77 0.05 -4.94 2.76
N SER A 78 0.50 -3.84 3.36
CA SER A 78 1.15 -3.89 4.67
C SER A 78 0.20 -4.58 5.67
N PRO A 79 0.66 -5.52 6.51
CA PRO A 79 -0.17 -6.13 7.54
C PRO A 79 -0.81 -5.11 8.48
N ALA A 80 -0.17 -3.96 8.64
CA ALA A 80 -0.65 -2.86 9.45
C ALA A 80 -1.73 -1.99 8.77
N ASP A 81 -2.00 -2.22 7.48
CA ASP A 81 -3.02 -1.56 6.66
C ASP A 81 -4.21 -2.49 6.34
N ASN A 82 -4.34 -3.62 7.05
CA ASN A 82 -5.39 -4.64 6.89
C ASN A 82 -6.82 -4.20 7.32
N GLY A 83 -7.19 -2.93 7.10
CA GLY A 83 -8.58 -2.48 7.25
C GLY A 83 -8.85 -1.39 8.29
N ALA A 84 -7.82 -0.75 8.83
CA ALA A 84 -7.98 0.52 9.53
C ALA A 84 -7.21 1.57 8.72
N GLY A 85 -7.92 2.47 8.03
CA GLY A 85 -7.33 3.76 7.68
C GLY A 85 -6.72 4.31 8.96
N ARG A 86 -5.39 4.35 9.02
CA ARG A 86 -4.65 4.72 10.22
C ARG A 86 -4.98 6.17 10.54
N SER A 87 -5.84 6.38 11.54
CA SER A 87 -6.20 7.69 12.06
C SER A 87 -4.96 8.53 12.41
N GLY A 88 -3.85 7.89 12.83
CA GLY A 88 -2.58 8.57 13.13
C GLY A 88 -1.94 9.30 11.94
N ASP A 89 -1.75 8.63 10.80
CA ASP A 89 -1.14 9.27 9.62
C ASP A 89 -2.11 10.27 8.96
N ALA A 90 -3.41 9.95 8.97
CA ALA A 90 -4.44 10.82 8.40
C ALA A 90 -4.60 12.12 9.20
N GLU A 91 -4.52 12.06 10.54
CA GLU A 91 -4.59 13.25 11.40
C GLU A 91 -3.40 14.18 11.19
N ASP A 92 -2.17 13.66 11.13
CA ASP A 92 -0.98 14.49 10.91
C ASP A 92 -0.99 15.17 9.53
N ILE A 93 -1.39 14.42 8.50
CA ILE A 93 -1.59 14.96 7.14
C ILE A 93 -2.71 16.01 7.15
N ALA A 94 -3.83 15.74 7.82
CA ALA A 94 -4.94 16.67 7.94
C ALA A 94 -4.54 17.96 8.66
N ARG A 95 -3.78 17.89 9.76
CA ARG A 95 -3.25 19.06 10.49
C ARG A 95 -2.31 19.88 9.60
N SER A 96 -1.45 19.24 8.82
CA SER A 96 -0.57 19.92 7.85
C SER A 96 -1.38 20.64 6.77
N ILE A 97 -2.38 20.00 6.19
CA ILE A 97 -3.24 20.62 5.16
C ILE A 97 -4.03 21.81 5.75
N LEU A 98 -4.56 21.66 6.96
CA LEU A 98 -5.28 22.74 7.65
C LEU A 98 -4.37 23.92 7.98
N ALA A 99 -3.11 23.67 8.37
CA ALA A 99 -2.13 24.72 8.64
C ALA A 99 -1.83 25.61 7.42
N GLN A 100 -2.10 25.12 6.20
CA GLN A 100 -1.97 25.90 4.96
C GLN A 100 -3.18 26.83 4.70
N GLY A 101 -4.19 26.84 5.57
CA GLY A 101 -5.38 27.70 5.43
C GLY A 101 -6.34 27.24 4.31
N VAL A 102 -6.24 25.99 3.89
CA VAL A 102 -7.09 25.42 2.84
C VAL A 102 -8.53 25.25 3.35
N LYS A 103 -9.52 25.57 2.51
CA LYS A 103 -10.94 25.38 2.86
C LYS A 103 -11.24 23.90 3.20
N PRO A 104 -12.08 23.60 4.21
CA PRO A 104 -12.34 22.22 4.68
C PRO A 104 -12.72 21.23 3.58
N SER A 105 -13.56 21.64 2.64
CA SER A 105 -13.97 20.78 1.51
C SER A 105 -12.81 20.41 0.59
N ARG A 106 -11.88 21.34 0.33
CA ARG A 106 -10.69 21.07 -0.48
C ARG A 106 -9.69 20.22 0.31
N ALA A 107 -9.52 20.51 1.59
CA ALA A 107 -8.64 19.76 2.48
C ALA A 107 -9.07 18.28 2.59
N ALA A 108 -10.38 18.02 2.68
CA ALA A 108 -10.93 16.65 2.70
C ALA A 108 -10.66 15.88 1.40
N ARG A 109 -10.78 16.55 0.24
CA ARG A 109 -10.49 15.93 -1.06
C ARG A 109 -9.00 15.60 -1.20
N GLU A 110 -8.15 16.50 -0.74
CA GLU A 110 -6.69 16.32 -0.75
C GLU A 110 -6.27 15.22 0.21
N LEU A 111 -6.81 15.21 1.43
CA LEU A 111 -6.60 14.14 2.40
C LEU A 111 -7.02 12.78 1.83
N GLY A 112 -8.23 12.65 1.30
CA GLY A 112 -8.69 11.38 0.70
C GLY A 112 -7.85 10.94 -0.51
N SER A 113 -7.29 11.88 -1.27
CA SER A 113 -6.37 11.54 -2.38
C SER A 113 -5.03 11.00 -1.89
N ILE A 114 -4.58 11.44 -0.71
CA ILE A 114 -3.30 11.05 -0.12
C ILE A 114 -3.44 9.76 0.70
N THR A 115 -4.51 9.64 1.49
CA THR A 115 -4.73 8.55 2.45
C THR A 115 -5.60 7.43 1.92
N GLY A 116 -6.27 7.63 0.78
CA GLY A 116 -7.26 6.69 0.25
C GLY A 116 -8.59 6.67 1.03
N MET A 117 -8.78 7.58 2.00
CA MET A 117 -10.05 7.71 2.72
C MET A 117 -11.18 8.09 1.76
N ASN A 118 -12.38 7.55 2.01
CA ASN A 118 -13.55 8.01 1.29
C ASN A 118 -13.87 9.48 1.65
N ALA A 119 -14.63 10.15 0.79
CA ALA A 119 -14.90 11.57 0.94
C ALA A 119 -15.65 11.92 2.24
N ALA A 120 -16.49 11.02 2.76
CA ALA A 120 -17.24 11.24 3.99
C ALA A 120 -16.32 11.22 5.21
N ASP A 121 -15.46 10.20 5.31
CA ASP A 121 -14.54 10.02 6.44
C ASP A 121 -13.45 11.10 6.45
N ALA A 122 -12.90 11.44 5.27
CA ALA A 122 -11.91 12.51 5.15
C ALA A 122 -12.50 13.88 5.53
N TYR A 123 -13.76 14.13 5.17
CA TYR A 123 -14.44 15.38 5.55
C TYR A 123 -14.75 15.45 7.05
N ALA A 124 -15.24 14.36 7.64
CA ALA A 124 -15.50 14.28 9.07
C ALA A 124 -14.23 14.55 9.89
N LEU A 125 -13.10 13.95 9.50
CA LEU A 125 -11.82 14.16 10.18
C LEU A 125 -11.33 15.61 10.08
N ILE A 126 -11.38 16.21 8.88
CA ILE A 126 -11.03 17.62 8.67
C ILE A 126 -11.91 18.55 9.50
N GLN A 127 -13.22 18.28 9.55
CA GLN A 127 -14.16 19.09 10.31
C GLN A 127 -13.87 19.03 11.81
N GLN A 128 -13.63 17.83 12.35
CA GLN A 128 -13.26 17.63 13.75
C GLN A 128 -12.01 18.44 14.12
N LEU A 129 -10.92 18.28 13.35
CA LEU A 129 -9.64 18.96 13.60
C LEU A 129 -9.70 20.48 13.42
N SER A 130 -10.52 20.97 12.49
CA SER A 130 -10.74 22.41 12.31
C SER A 130 -11.46 23.05 13.49
N THR A 131 -12.28 22.26 14.22
CA THR A 131 -13.02 22.73 15.38
C THR A 131 -12.13 22.74 16.64
N GLU A 132 -11.21 21.78 16.76
CA GLU A 132 -10.21 21.70 17.84
C GLU A 132 -9.15 22.83 17.78
N SER A 133 -8.90 23.40 16.60
CA SER A 133 -7.93 24.48 16.39
C SER A 133 -8.54 25.89 16.54
N GLY A 134 -9.82 26.00 16.92
CA GLY A 134 -10.48 27.28 17.19
C GLY A 134 -9.95 27.93 18.49
N PRO A 135 -9.98 29.27 18.61
CA PRO A 135 -9.32 29.96 19.71
C PRO A 135 -9.85 29.46 21.05
N ALA A 136 -8.94 29.09 21.95
CA ALA A 136 -9.23 28.91 23.37
C ALA A 136 -9.99 30.15 23.85
N LYS A 137 -11.28 29.99 24.21
CA LYS A 137 -12.02 31.02 24.90
C LYS A 137 -11.31 31.29 26.21
N ALA A 138 -10.55 32.38 26.27
CA ALA A 138 -10.04 32.94 27.51
C ALA A 138 -11.23 33.24 28.42
N SER A 139 -11.19 32.68 29.63
CA SER A 139 -12.02 33.08 30.77
C SER A 139 -11.13 33.78 31.78
#